data_AF-A0A8I1Y9S6-F1
#
_entry.id   AF-A0A8I1Y9S6-F1
#
_cell.length_a   1.000
_cell.length_b   1.000
_cell.length_c   1.000
_cell.angle_alpha   90.00
_cell.angle_beta   90.00
_cell.angle_gamma   90.00
#
_symmetry.space_group_name_H-M   'P 1'
#
loop_
_entity.id
_entity.type
_entity.pdbx_description
1 polymer ?
#
loop_
_entity_poly.entity_id
_entity_poly.type
_entity_poly.pdbx_seq_one_letter_code
_entity_poly.pdbx_strand_id
1 'polypeptide(L)'
;MDRLNQLFSGTELAALRRHNKKEKLFDPYHRLRRVAFRIGAYPSRDYGNDDAKRKWFFFLHHVLPEETQDAIKKILGDAMTRTAIKAVKFSVEENSQVRHPHLFPSNSEPLTSYLNGAGNAYLVHLVVQGPMDDSAEDPPGDNDTDSGEQPIVWPKLELRRPSFGRSKSGGAKGAAKKKAVSKKKVGKKAAKRPRKR
;
A
#
# COMPACT_ATOMS: atom_id res chain seq x y z
N MET A 1 20.60 5.27 -3.20
CA MET A 1 20.24 4.88 -1.82
C MET A 1 18.79 4.44 -1.83
N ASP A 2 18.54 3.18 -1.48
CA ASP A 2 17.20 2.59 -1.55
C ASP A 2 16.23 3.29 -0.60
N ARG A 3 15.08 3.69 -1.14
CA ARG A 3 14.02 4.39 -0.38
C ARG A 3 13.57 3.62 0.85
N LEU A 4 13.57 2.29 0.77
CA LEU A 4 13.24 1.39 1.87
C LEU A 4 14.21 1.56 3.06
N ASN A 5 15.51 1.60 2.77
CA ASN A 5 16.55 1.76 3.80
C ASN A 5 16.54 3.18 4.42
N GLN A 6 16.13 4.20 3.67
CA GLN A 6 15.93 5.56 4.20
C GLN A 6 14.77 5.63 5.20
N LEU A 7 13.62 5.02 4.88
CA LEU A 7 12.45 4.99 5.77
C LEU A 7 12.75 4.37 7.14
N PHE A 8 13.63 3.38 7.16
CA PHE A 8 14.01 2.67 8.38
C PHE A 8 15.34 3.14 8.98
N SER A 9 15.73 4.40 8.76
CA SER A 9 16.89 5.02 9.42
C SER A 9 16.60 6.47 9.82
N GLY A 10 17.46 7.04 10.67
CA GLY A 10 17.46 8.47 10.96
C GLY A 10 16.15 9.04 11.52
N THR A 11 15.73 10.17 10.96
CA THR A 11 14.55 10.94 11.40
C THR A 11 13.23 10.25 11.09
N GLU A 12 13.19 9.46 10.02
CA GLU A 12 12.05 8.72 9.51
C GLU A 12 11.75 7.55 10.44
N LEU A 13 12.79 6.84 10.86
CA LEU A 13 12.67 5.82 11.91
C LEU A 13 12.15 6.43 13.22
N ALA A 14 12.64 7.61 13.61
CA ALA A 14 12.14 8.29 14.80
C ALA A 14 10.65 8.69 14.68
N ALA A 15 10.19 9.08 13.48
CA ALA A 15 8.79 9.36 13.21
C ALA A 15 7.93 8.09 13.29
N LEU A 16 8.39 7.00 12.65
CA LEU A 16 7.75 5.69 12.73
C LEU A 16 7.62 5.21 14.19
N ARG A 17 8.66 5.38 15.00
CA ARG A 17 8.63 5.07 16.44
C ARG A 17 7.58 5.87 17.21
N ARG A 18 7.46 7.17 16.92
CA ARG A 18 6.43 8.01 17.55
C ARG A 18 5.02 7.58 17.16
N HIS A 19 4.83 7.20 15.90
CA HIS A 19 3.55 6.68 15.42
C HIS A 19 3.25 5.29 16.02
N ASN A 20 4.25 4.41 16.12
CA ASN A 20 4.13 3.06 16.68
C ASN A 20 3.65 3.02 18.15
N LYS A 21 3.74 4.16 18.87
CA LYS A 21 3.18 4.31 20.22
C LYS A 21 1.65 4.47 20.22
N LYS A 22 1.07 4.95 19.13
CA LYS A 22 -0.37 5.17 18.97
C LYS A 22 -1.06 3.96 18.35
N GLU A 23 -0.38 3.33 17.41
CA GLU A 23 -0.85 2.15 16.69
C GLU A 23 0.35 1.24 16.50
N LYS A 24 0.22 -0.04 16.88
CA LYS A 24 1.28 -1.03 16.65
C LYS A 24 1.34 -1.34 15.15
N LEU A 25 2.13 -0.57 14.40
CA LEU A 25 2.17 -0.65 12.92
C LEU A 25 2.51 -2.06 12.42
N PHE A 26 3.44 -2.73 13.10
CA PHE A 26 3.92 -4.06 12.75
C PHE A 26 3.29 -5.14 13.66
N ASP A 27 2.05 -4.93 14.08
CA ASP A 27 1.28 -5.94 14.80
C ASP A 27 1.07 -7.20 13.93
N PRO A 28 1.07 -8.41 14.52
CA PRO A 28 0.80 -9.64 13.77
C PRO A 28 -0.49 -9.60 12.95
N TYR A 29 -1.54 -8.92 13.42
CA TYR A 29 -2.82 -8.82 12.71
C TYR A 29 -2.82 -7.83 11.54
N HIS A 30 -1.78 -7.01 11.41
CA HIS A 30 -1.66 -6.10 10.27
C HIS A 30 -1.04 -6.79 9.06
N ARG A 31 -1.62 -6.57 7.89
CA ARG A 31 -1.12 -7.14 6.63
C ARG A 31 0.09 -6.34 6.17
N LEU A 32 1.21 -7.02 5.90
CA LEU A 32 2.47 -6.35 5.55
C LEU A 32 2.31 -5.46 4.30
N ARG A 33 1.57 -5.90 3.30
CA ARG A 33 1.23 -5.10 2.10
C ARG A 33 0.52 -3.78 2.45
N ARG A 34 -0.37 -3.80 3.43
CA ARG A 34 -1.15 -2.63 3.87
C ARG A 34 -0.27 -1.65 4.63
N VAL A 35 0.56 -2.17 5.53
CA VAL A 35 1.58 -1.37 6.24
C VAL A 35 2.52 -0.71 5.24
N ALA A 36 3.05 -1.46 4.27
CA ALA A 36 3.95 -0.96 3.24
C ALA A 36 3.31 0.18 2.42
N PHE A 37 2.03 0.05 2.05
CA PHE A 37 1.28 1.11 1.38
C PHE A 37 1.15 2.37 2.25
N ARG A 38 0.78 2.23 3.52
CA ARG A 38 0.55 3.34 4.45
C ARG A 38 1.83 4.12 4.74
N ILE A 39 2.95 3.41 4.86
CA ILE A 39 4.24 4.05 5.14
C ILE A 39 4.99 4.52 3.88
N GLY A 40 4.48 4.21 2.69
CA GLY A 40 5.15 4.55 1.43
C GLY A 40 6.38 3.69 1.11
N ALA A 41 6.47 2.50 1.70
CA ALA A 41 7.55 1.53 1.47
C ALA A 41 7.27 0.71 0.21
N TYR A 42 7.25 1.39 -0.94
CA TYR A 42 7.11 0.79 -2.26
C TYR A 42 7.80 1.67 -3.32
N PRO A 43 8.14 1.11 -4.50
CA PRO A 43 8.72 1.87 -5.60
C PRO A 43 7.88 3.11 -5.97
N SER A 44 8.50 4.30 -5.98
CA SER A 44 7.81 5.55 -6.34
C SER A 44 7.57 5.72 -7.85
N ARG A 45 8.29 4.95 -8.67
CA ARG A 45 8.31 5.06 -10.12
C ARG A 45 8.40 3.65 -10.69
N ASP A 46 7.80 3.50 -11.86
CA ASP A 46 7.93 2.33 -12.69
C ASP A 46 9.28 2.39 -13.43
N TYR A 47 9.84 1.22 -13.78
CA TYR A 47 11.13 1.13 -14.45
C TYR A 47 10.91 0.82 -15.94
N GLY A 48 10.71 1.87 -16.74
CA GLY A 48 10.38 1.71 -18.16
C GLY A 48 8.96 1.15 -18.33
N ASN A 49 8.85 -0.04 -18.94
CA ASN A 49 7.58 -0.77 -19.07
C ASN A 49 7.30 -1.71 -17.87
N ASP A 50 8.19 -1.72 -16.88
CA ASP A 50 8.06 -2.57 -15.69
C ASP A 50 7.24 -1.89 -14.60
N ASP A 51 6.04 -2.43 -14.35
CA ASP A 51 5.10 -2.02 -13.30
C ASP A 51 5.58 -2.47 -11.91
N ALA A 52 6.73 -1.92 -11.49
CA ALA A 52 7.42 -2.30 -10.27
C ALA A 52 6.57 -2.08 -9.02
N LYS A 53 5.65 -1.10 -9.05
CA LYS A 53 4.74 -0.87 -7.93
C LYS A 53 3.74 -2.02 -7.78
N ARG A 54 3.06 -2.44 -8.86
CA ARG A 54 2.05 -3.50 -8.76
C ARG A 54 2.69 -4.88 -8.55
N LYS A 55 3.87 -5.11 -9.10
CA LYS A 55 4.69 -6.31 -8.82
C LYS A 55 5.14 -6.37 -7.36
N TRP A 56 5.49 -5.24 -6.75
CA TRP A 56 5.83 -5.17 -5.33
C TRP A 56 4.66 -5.62 -4.42
N PHE A 57 3.44 -5.19 -4.72
CA PHE A 57 2.27 -5.60 -3.93
C PHE A 57 1.90 -7.06 -4.17
N PHE A 58 2.00 -7.55 -5.42
CA PHE A 58 1.85 -8.96 -5.73
C PHE A 58 2.85 -9.81 -4.94
N PHE A 59 4.13 -9.39 -4.92
CA PHE A 59 5.18 -10.07 -4.16
C PHE A 59 4.82 -10.17 -2.67
N LEU A 60 4.45 -9.05 -2.04
CA LEU A 60 4.10 -9.02 -0.62
C LEU A 60 2.84 -9.83 -0.28
N HIS A 61 1.93 -10.01 -1.22
CA HIS A 61 0.67 -10.72 -0.97
C HIS A 61 0.76 -12.22 -1.29
N HIS A 62 1.30 -12.57 -2.45
CA HIS A 62 1.18 -13.91 -3.02
C HIS A 62 2.50 -14.69 -3.02
N VAL A 63 3.64 -14.00 -3.09
CA VAL A 63 4.95 -14.66 -3.22
C VAL A 63 5.63 -14.81 -1.87
N LEU A 64 5.50 -13.82 -0.99
CA LEU A 64 6.13 -13.80 0.32
C LEU A 64 5.32 -14.65 1.32
N PRO A 65 5.86 -15.78 1.84
CA PRO A 65 5.14 -16.63 2.77
C PRO A 65 4.77 -15.90 4.07
N GLU A 66 3.65 -16.29 4.68
CA GLU A 66 3.17 -15.69 5.93
C GLU A 66 4.23 -15.72 7.04
N GLU A 67 4.95 -16.83 7.18
CA GLU A 67 6.06 -16.95 8.15
C GLU A 67 7.17 -15.92 7.93
N THR A 68 7.51 -15.65 6.66
CA THR A 68 8.50 -14.63 6.30
C THR A 68 7.96 -13.22 6.58
N GLN A 69 6.68 -12.98 6.30
CA GLN A 69 6.02 -11.71 6.64
C GLN A 69 6.02 -11.47 8.15
N ASP A 70 5.73 -12.50 8.94
CA ASP A 70 5.71 -12.43 10.41
C ASP A 70 7.10 -12.20 10.98
N ALA A 71 8.13 -12.86 10.45
CA ALA A 71 9.52 -12.61 10.83
C ALA A 71 9.93 -11.16 10.55
N ILE A 72 9.58 -10.62 9.37
CA ILE A 72 9.83 -9.21 9.01
C ILE A 72 9.08 -8.27 9.97
N LYS A 73 7.79 -8.51 10.23
CA LYS A 73 6.99 -7.71 11.18
C LYS A 73 7.60 -7.74 12.57
N LYS A 74 8.09 -8.89 13.04
CA LYS A 74 8.74 -9.04 14.34
C LYS A 74 10.03 -8.21 14.45
N ILE A 75 10.90 -8.26 13.43
CA ILE A 75 12.14 -7.47 13.37
C ILE A 75 11.82 -5.98 13.35
N LEU A 76 10.89 -5.56 12.50
CA LEU A 76 10.49 -4.16 12.39
C LEU A 76 9.82 -3.65 13.67
N GLY A 77 8.93 -4.45 14.26
CA GLY A 77 8.27 -4.17 15.53
C GLY A 77 9.26 -3.94 16.68
N ASP A 78 10.27 -4.81 16.79
CA ASP A 78 11.33 -4.66 17.78
C ASP A 78 12.21 -3.41 17.51
N ALA A 79 12.53 -3.13 16.23
CA ALA A 79 13.23 -1.92 15.86
C ALA A 79 12.44 -0.64 16.24
N MET A 80 11.11 -0.70 16.32
CA MET A 80 10.29 0.42 16.78
C MET A 80 10.31 0.61 18.31
N THR A 81 10.66 -0.41 19.09
CA THR A 81 10.64 -0.34 20.56
C THR A 81 12.03 -0.13 21.16
N ARG A 82 13.07 -0.75 20.59
CA ARG A 82 14.45 -0.64 21.09
C ARG A 82 15.15 0.61 20.58
N THR A 83 15.41 1.56 21.49
CA THR A 83 16.10 2.82 21.19
C THR A 83 17.55 2.65 20.75
N ALA A 84 18.20 1.55 21.16
CA ALA A 84 19.56 1.20 20.75
C ALA A 84 19.69 0.95 19.24
N ILE A 85 18.61 0.52 18.60
CA ILE A 85 18.56 0.32 17.15
C ILE A 85 18.50 1.69 16.47
N LYS A 86 19.35 1.91 15.47
CA LYS A 86 19.47 3.17 14.71
C LYS A 86 19.02 3.01 13.26
N ALA A 87 19.03 1.78 12.74
CA ALA A 87 18.58 1.48 11.39
C ALA A 87 18.10 0.03 11.23
N VAL A 88 17.24 -0.20 10.25
CA VAL A 88 16.99 -1.53 9.67
C VAL A 88 17.37 -1.46 8.20
N LYS A 89 18.24 -2.37 7.75
CA LYS A 89 18.69 -2.45 6.37
C LYS A 89 18.16 -3.73 5.76
N PHE A 90 17.58 -3.59 4.58
CA PHE A 90 17.13 -4.71 3.77
C PHE A 90 18.09 -4.91 2.61
N SER A 91 18.37 -6.17 2.32
CA SER A 91 19.07 -6.62 1.12
C SER A 91 18.42 -7.89 0.60
N VAL A 92 18.57 -8.13 -0.69
CA VAL A 92 17.94 -9.25 -1.39
C VAL A 92 19.03 -10.03 -2.11
N GLU A 93 18.94 -11.36 -2.05
CA GLU A 93 19.78 -12.29 -2.81
C GLU A 93 18.87 -13.21 -3.63
N GLU A 94 19.18 -13.37 -4.92
CA GLU A 94 18.50 -14.30 -5.79
C GLU A 94 19.17 -15.68 -5.73
N ASN A 95 18.38 -16.73 -5.54
CA ASN A 95 18.86 -18.10 -5.53
C ASN A 95 17.88 -19.02 -6.28
N SER A 96 18.35 -19.64 -7.36
CA SER A 96 17.53 -20.52 -8.21
C SER A 96 17.09 -21.83 -7.54
N GLN A 97 17.73 -22.23 -6.43
CA GLN A 97 17.41 -23.44 -5.67
C GLN A 97 16.30 -23.22 -4.64
N VAL A 98 16.00 -21.95 -4.32
CA VAL A 98 15.00 -21.59 -3.30
C VAL A 98 13.61 -21.65 -3.93
N ARG A 99 12.67 -22.34 -3.26
CA ARG A 99 11.28 -22.44 -3.71
C ARG A 99 10.37 -21.35 -3.16
N HIS A 100 10.68 -20.88 -1.96
CA HIS A 100 9.89 -19.87 -1.26
C HIS A 100 10.81 -18.82 -0.62
N PRO A 101 10.49 -17.52 -0.75
CA PRO A 101 11.27 -16.46 -0.12
C PRO A 101 11.38 -16.64 1.39
N HIS A 102 12.59 -16.49 1.93
CA HIS A 102 12.84 -16.60 3.36
C HIS A 102 13.95 -15.63 3.79
N LEU A 103 13.99 -15.33 5.08
CA LEU A 103 15.10 -14.58 5.66
C LEU A 103 16.30 -15.49 5.89
N PHE A 104 17.50 -14.97 5.59
CA PHE A 104 18.75 -15.61 5.97
C PHE A 104 19.16 -15.14 7.38
N PRO A 105 19.53 -16.06 8.31
CA PRO A 105 19.72 -17.50 8.11
C PRO A 105 18.43 -18.33 8.05
N SER A 106 17.38 -17.93 8.78
CA SER A 106 16.06 -18.58 8.75
C SER A 106 14.99 -17.69 9.39
N ASN A 107 13.74 -17.76 8.91
CA ASN A 107 12.58 -17.05 9.49
C ASN A 107 12.39 -17.29 11.00
N SER A 108 12.88 -18.42 11.51
CA SER A 108 12.75 -18.82 12.92
C SER A 108 13.90 -18.38 13.83
N GLU A 109 14.95 -17.78 13.26
CA GLU A 109 16.12 -17.32 14.02
C GLU A 109 15.76 -16.27 15.08
N PRO A 110 16.46 -16.26 16.22
CA PRO A 110 16.31 -15.20 17.20
C PRO A 110 16.69 -13.85 16.59
N LEU A 111 16.04 -12.78 17.04
CA LEU A 111 16.27 -11.42 16.51
C LEU A 111 17.76 -11.01 16.57
N THR A 112 18.50 -11.51 17.55
CA THR A 112 19.94 -11.25 17.69
C THR A 112 20.75 -11.72 16.49
N SER A 113 20.32 -12.76 15.78
CA SER A 113 20.99 -13.27 14.56
C SER A 113 20.96 -12.24 13.41
N TYR A 114 20.05 -11.28 13.46
CA TYR A 114 19.91 -10.21 12.47
C TYR A 114 20.61 -8.92 12.85
N LEU A 115 21.22 -8.83 14.03
CA LEU A 115 21.92 -7.62 14.44
C LEU A 115 23.29 -7.54 13.77
N ASN A 116 23.69 -6.32 13.42
CA ASN A 116 25.09 -6.08 13.09
C ASN A 116 25.98 -6.32 14.33
N GLY A 117 27.29 -6.50 14.11
CA GLY A 117 28.23 -6.75 15.21
C GLY A 117 28.28 -5.65 16.29
N ALA A 118 27.78 -4.44 15.99
CA ALA A 118 27.66 -3.34 16.94
C ALA A 118 26.33 -3.33 17.73
N GLY A 119 25.39 -4.22 17.42
CA GLY A 119 24.08 -4.32 18.07
C GLY A 119 23.16 -3.10 17.88
N ASN A 120 23.41 -2.27 16.87
CA ASN A 120 22.73 -1.00 16.65
C ASN A 120 21.98 -0.90 15.32
N ALA A 121 22.01 -1.95 14.50
CA ALA A 121 21.23 -2.02 13.28
C ALA A 121 20.82 -3.47 13.00
N TYR A 122 19.61 -3.65 12.47
CA TYR A 122 19.20 -4.92 11.88
C TYR A 122 19.65 -5.00 10.42
N LEU A 123 20.24 -6.12 10.04
CA LEU A 123 20.64 -6.49 8.69
C LEU A 123 19.75 -7.65 8.25
N VAL A 124 18.72 -7.32 7.50
CA VAL A 124 17.73 -8.28 7.03
C VAL A 124 18.09 -8.67 5.60
N HIS A 125 18.44 -9.94 5.44
CA HIS A 125 18.80 -10.54 4.15
C HIS A 125 17.65 -11.43 3.71
N LEU A 126 17.00 -11.08 2.60
CA LEU A 126 15.90 -11.84 2.02
C LEU A 126 16.42 -12.65 0.83
N VAL A 127 16.30 -13.97 0.91
CA VAL A 127 16.63 -14.86 -0.21
C VAL A 127 15.36 -15.14 -1.00
N VAL A 128 15.38 -14.87 -2.30
CA VAL A 128 14.23 -15.04 -3.20
C VAL A 128 14.55 -16.02 -4.33
N GLN A 129 13.51 -16.64 -4.88
CA GLN A 129 13.65 -17.48 -6.07
C GLN A 129 13.95 -16.61 -7.30
N GLY A 130 14.97 -16.99 -8.07
CA GLY A 130 15.27 -16.38 -9.37
C GLY A 130 15.00 -17.36 -10.53
N PRO A 131 14.31 -16.94 -11.62
CA PRO A 131 13.61 -15.66 -11.80
C PRO A 131 12.29 -15.60 -11.03
N MET A 132 11.89 -14.40 -10.61
CA MET A 132 10.67 -14.18 -9.85
C MET A 132 9.44 -14.05 -10.76
N ASP A 133 8.25 -14.35 -10.23
CA ASP A 133 6.97 -14.16 -10.93
C ASP A 133 6.79 -12.69 -11.33
N ASP A 134 6.41 -12.46 -12.59
CA ASP A 134 6.24 -11.13 -13.17
C ASP A 134 4.79 -10.60 -13.07
N SER A 135 3.94 -11.31 -12.33
CA SER A 135 2.56 -10.92 -12.07
C SER A 135 2.45 -9.63 -11.26
N ALA A 136 1.35 -8.90 -11.48
CA ALA A 136 1.11 -7.58 -10.90
C ALA A 136 -0.26 -7.53 -10.22
N GLU A 137 -0.31 -6.86 -9.06
CA GLU A 137 -1.53 -6.66 -8.28
C GLU A 137 -1.73 -5.18 -7.94
N ASP A 138 -2.98 -4.73 -7.93
CA ASP A 138 -3.29 -3.38 -7.49
C ASP A 138 -2.93 -3.17 -6.01
N PRO A 139 -2.45 -1.97 -5.63
CA PRO A 139 -2.16 -1.66 -4.24
C PRO A 139 -3.44 -1.76 -3.39
N PRO A 140 -3.31 -2.02 -2.06
CA PRO A 140 -4.45 -2.08 -1.15
C PRO A 140 -5.35 -0.84 -1.25
N GLY A 141 -6.65 -1.06 -1.38
CA GLY A 141 -7.64 0.02 -1.50
C GLY A 141 -8.03 0.62 -0.15
N ASP A 142 -8.86 1.66 -0.15
CA ASP A 142 -9.36 2.27 1.10
C ASP A 142 -10.27 1.33 1.91
N ASN A 143 -10.86 0.32 1.26
CA ASN A 143 -11.68 -0.71 1.91
C ASN A 143 -10.84 -1.86 2.51
N ASP A 144 -9.51 -1.86 2.30
CA ASP A 144 -8.57 -2.83 2.86
C ASP A 144 -7.92 -2.30 4.14
N THR A 145 -8.68 -1.72 5.05
CA THR A 145 -8.20 -1.24 6.35
C THR A 145 -8.01 -2.40 7.33
N ASP A 146 -6.85 -2.43 7.99
CA ASP A 146 -6.64 -3.29 9.16
C ASP A 146 -7.32 -2.67 10.40
N SER A 147 -7.59 -3.51 11.40
CA SER A 147 -8.28 -3.07 12.63
C SER A 147 -7.40 -2.11 13.43
N GLY A 148 -7.96 -0.96 13.84
CA GLY A 148 -7.24 0.01 14.68
C GLY A 148 -6.30 0.95 13.91
N GLU A 149 -6.30 0.93 12.57
CA GLU A 149 -5.50 1.85 11.75
C GLU A 149 -5.75 3.32 12.12
N GLN A 150 -4.66 4.07 12.36
CA GLN A 150 -4.66 5.51 12.62
C GLN A 150 -3.94 6.27 11.49
N PRO A 151 -4.33 7.52 11.19
CA PRO A 151 -3.61 8.35 10.23
C PRO A 151 -2.14 8.55 10.62
N ILE A 152 -1.22 8.24 9.70
CA ILE A 152 0.22 8.50 9.88
C ILE A 152 0.52 9.94 9.48
N VAL A 153 0.96 10.76 10.45
CA VAL A 153 1.46 12.12 10.22
C VAL A 153 2.98 12.06 10.11
N TRP A 154 3.49 12.23 8.90
CA TRP A 154 4.92 12.35 8.65
C TRP A 154 5.42 13.74 9.08
N PRO A 155 6.59 13.85 9.74
CA PRO A 155 7.21 15.15 9.93
C PRO A 155 7.40 15.78 8.56
N LYS A 156 7.04 17.07 8.43
CA LYS A 156 7.01 17.83 7.18
C LYS A 156 8.26 17.54 6.35
N LEU A 157 8.10 16.69 5.35
CA LEU A 157 9.05 16.47 4.29
C LEU A 157 8.24 16.66 3.01
N GLU A 158 8.73 17.51 2.11
CA GLU A 158 8.17 17.76 0.77
C GLU A 158 8.27 16.52 -0.15
N LEU A 159 8.17 15.31 0.40
CA LEU A 159 8.09 14.06 -0.32
C LEU A 159 6.69 13.48 -0.17
N ARG A 160 5.80 14.07 -0.98
CA ARG A 160 5.04 13.32 -1.99
C ARG A 160 4.52 11.96 -1.49
N ARG A 161 3.41 11.99 -0.73
CA ARG A 161 2.33 11.06 -1.10
C ARG A 161 1.94 11.40 -2.54
N PRO A 162 1.77 10.44 -3.45
CA PRO A 162 0.87 10.67 -4.57
C PRO A 162 -0.45 11.08 -3.93
N SER A 163 -0.85 12.34 -4.12
CA SER A 163 -2.24 12.69 -3.98
C SER A 163 -2.96 11.80 -4.98
N PHE A 164 -3.66 10.77 -4.51
CA PHE A 164 -4.67 10.13 -5.33
C PHE A 164 -5.76 11.18 -5.49
N GLY A 165 -5.59 12.01 -6.52
CA GLY A 165 -6.67 12.82 -7.05
C GLY A 165 -7.81 11.85 -7.27
N ARG A 166 -8.89 12.06 -6.53
CA ARG A 166 -10.17 11.37 -6.65
C ARG A 166 -10.54 11.36 -8.13
N SER A 167 -10.22 10.28 -8.84
CA SER A 167 -10.74 10.04 -10.17
C SER A 167 -12.22 9.78 -9.98
N LYS A 168 -13.02 10.85 -10.11
CA LYS A 168 -14.44 10.74 -10.38
C LYS A 168 -14.58 10.09 -11.76
N SER A 169 -14.46 8.77 -11.82
CA SER A 169 -14.97 7.98 -12.93
C SER A 169 -16.47 7.83 -12.72
N GLY A 170 -17.26 8.61 -13.44
CA GLY A 170 -18.71 8.49 -13.41
C GLY A 170 -19.43 9.61 -14.15
N GLY A 171 -19.26 9.69 -15.47
CA GLY A 171 -20.26 10.35 -16.33
C GLY A 171 -19.69 11.24 -17.44
N ALA A 172 -19.18 10.64 -18.50
CA ALA A 172 -19.08 11.30 -19.81
C ALA A 172 -19.97 10.56 -20.82
N LYS A 173 -21.15 11.12 -21.08
CA LYS A 173 -21.86 11.06 -22.38
C LYS A 173 -22.56 12.42 -22.47
N GLY A 174 -22.11 13.35 -23.29
CA GLY A 174 -22.24 13.28 -24.74
C GLY A 174 -23.39 14.20 -25.14
N ALA A 175 -23.06 15.24 -25.90
CA ALA A 175 -23.94 16.34 -26.28
C ALA A 175 -25.27 15.91 -26.94
N ALA A 176 -26.35 16.62 -26.61
CA ALA A 176 -27.44 16.90 -27.55
C ALA A 176 -28.36 18.03 -27.01
N LYS A 177 -28.22 19.24 -27.57
CA LYS A 177 -29.34 20.18 -27.68
C LYS A 177 -30.43 19.47 -28.49
N LYS A 178 -31.54 19.08 -27.86
CA LYS A 178 -32.78 18.71 -28.58
C LYS A 178 -33.95 19.55 -28.09
N LYS A 179 -34.55 20.22 -29.08
CA LYS A 179 -35.75 21.05 -29.03
C LYS A 179 -36.86 20.38 -28.22
N ALA A 180 -37.44 21.11 -27.28
CA ALA A 180 -38.72 20.76 -26.70
C ALA A 180 -39.82 21.05 -27.73
N VAL A 181 -40.34 20.00 -28.37
CA VAL A 181 -41.71 19.97 -28.91
C VAL A 181 -42.38 18.77 -28.28
N SER A 182 -43.15 19.02 -27.23
CA SER A 182 -44.01 18.01 -26.60
C SER A 182 -45.46 18.25 -27.01
N LYS A 183 -45.99 17.25 -27.69
CA LYS A 183 -47.34 17.14 -28.25
C LYS A 183 -48.44 17.26 -27.19
N LYS A 184 -49.46 18.04 -27.55
CA LYS A 184 -50.87 17.63 -27.67
C LYS A 184 -51.40 16.74 -26.53
N LYS A 185 -51.96 17.37 -25.50
CA LYS A 185 -52.86 16.71 -24.54
C LYS A 185 -54.31 16.87 -25.02
N VAL A 186 -54.95 15.71 -25.17
CA VAL A 186 -56.30 15.45 -25.67
C VAL A 186 -57.35 16.18 -24.83
N GLY A 187 -58.29 16.83 -25.51
CA GLY A 187 -59.45 17.47 -24.90
C GLY A 187 -60.55 16.48 -24.51
N LYS A 188 -61.32 16.85 -23.47
CA LYS A 188 -62.71 16.41 -23.27
C LYS A 188 -63.41 17.22 -22.17
N LYS A 189 -64.51 17.88 -22.56
CA LYS A 189 -65.75 18.29 -21.84
C LYS A 189 -66.17 19.68 -22.36
N ALA A 190 -67.11 19.81 -23.31
CA ALA A 190 -68.56 19.54 -23.27
C ALA A 190 -69.39 20.61 -22.51
N ALA A 191 -70.46 21.05 -23.18
CA ALA A 191 -71.55 22.00 -22.81
C ALA A 191 -71.25 23.50 -23.04
N LYS A 192 -72.10 24.34 -23.66
CA LYS A 192 -73.52 24.26 -24.08
C LYS A 192 -73.83 25.43 -25.07
N ARG A 193 -74.49 25.13 -26.21
CA ARG A 193 -75.58 25.79 -27.02
C ARG A 193 -75.89 27.33 -26.91
N PRO A 194 -76.70 27.97 -27.82
CA PRO A 194 -77.25 27.57 -29.14
C PRO A 194 -77.25 28.65 -30.28
N ARG A 195 -77.59 28.16 -31.49
CA ARG A 195 -78.12 28.76 -32.75
C ARG A 195 -78.92 30.09 -32.71
N LYS A 196 -78.80 30.87 -33.79
CA LYS A 196 -79.85 31.21 -34.80
C LYS A 196 -79.15 31.81 -36.04
N ARG A 197 -79.26 31.17 -37.21
CA ARG A 197 -80.25 31.35 -38.29
C ARG A 197 -79.91 32.57 -39.14
#